data_AF-A0AAD5X173-F1
#
_entry.id   AF-A0AAD5X173-F1
#
_cell.length_a   1.000
_cell.length_b   1.000
_cell.length_c   1.000
_cell.angle_alpha   90.00
_cell.angle_beta   90.00
_cell.angle_gamma   90.00
#
_symmetry.space_group_name_H-M   'P 1'
#
loop_
_entity.id
_entity.type
_entity.pdbx_description
1 polymer ?
#
loop_
_entity_poly.entity_id
_entity_poly.type
_entity_poly.pdbx_seq_one_letter_code
_entity_poly.pdbx_strand_id
1 'polypeptide(L)'
;DGFAGLGRVGGSGLKGVIKVKYVNQFGLEEAGIDQNGVFKEFLEDLIKQAFTPSLSLFKSTPDGNVVPSPSSSVQPDHLELFAFVGKMLGKALYEGIVIDIPFAGFVYSKMGGRWNFLVSGRRD
;
A
#
# COMPACT_ATOMS: atom_id res chain seq x y z
N ASP A 1 8.97 -10.32 0.87
CA ASP A 1 9.10 -10.52 2.34
C ASP A 1 8.07 -9.78 3.18
N GLY A 2 7.80 -8.50 2.92
CA GLY A 2 6.82 -7.74 3.71
C GLY A 2 5.43 -8.40 3.80
N PHE A 3 4.88 -8.90 2.68
CA PHE A 3 3.60 -9.61 2.68
C PHE A 3 3.63 -10.90 3.53
N ALA A 4 4.70 -11.69 3.43
CA ALA A 4 4.83 -12.93 4.20
C ALA A 4 4.99 -12.66 5.71
N GLY A 5 5.76 -11.64 6.08
CA GLY A 5 6.02 -11.28 7.48
C GLY A 5 4.87 -10.55 8.15
N LEU A 6 4.26 -9.57 7.46
CA LEU A 6 3.24 -8.68 8.03
C LEU A 6 1.80 -9.04 7.63
N GLY A 7 1.60 -9.82 6.56
CA GLY A 7 0.25 -10.15 6.07
C GLY A 7 -0.61 -10.91 7.09
N ARG A 8 0.04 -11.72 7.93
CA ARG A 8 -0.59 -12.52 9.00
C ARG A 8 -0.73 -11.76 10.32
N VAL A 9 -0.13 -10.58 10.46
CA VAL A 9 -0.19 -9.80 11.69
C VAL A 9 -1.60 -9.21 11.84
N GLY A 10 -2.24 -9.48 12.97
CA GLY A 10 -3.55 -8.95 13.31
C GLY A 10 -3.54 -7.44 13.54
N GLY A 11 -4.71 -6.81 13.52
CA GLY A 11 -4.83 -5.35 13.64
C GLY A 11 -4.22 -4.77 14.93
N SER A 12 -4.29 -5.49 16.06
CA SER A 12 -3.64 -5.10 17.31
C SER A 12 -2.11 -5.15 17.19
N GLY A 13 -1.56 -6.18 16.56
CA GLY A 13 -0.13 -6.32 16.32
C GLY A 13 0.41 -5.22 15.40
N LEU A 14 -0.37 -4.82 14.39
CA LEU A 14 0.00 -3.70 13.51
C LEU A 14 0.00 -2.35 14.22
N LYS A 15 -0.77 -2.15 15.30
CA LYS A 15 -0.69 -0.91 16.10
C LYS A 15 0.55 -0.84 16.99
N GLY A 16 1.21 -1.98 17.20
CA GLY A 16 2.48 -2.04 17.94
C GLY A 16 3.66 -1.48 17.15
N VAL A 17 4.79 -1.36 17.83
CA VAL A 17 6.07 -0.98 17.21
C VAL A 17 6.54 -2.11 16.31
N ILE A 18 6.72 -1.82 15.02
CA ILE A 18 7.30 -2.76 14.06
C ILE A 18 8.77 -2.40 13.90
N LYS A 19 9.65 -3.35 14.21
CA LYS A 19 11.10 -3.22 13.99
C LYS A 19 11.47 -3.92 12.69
N VAL A 20 12.16 -3.21 11.82
CA VAL A 20 12.67 -3.74 10.55
C VAL A 20 14.17 -3.93 10.68
N LYS A 21 14.67 -5.04 10.16
CA LYS A 21 16.10 -5.35 10.06
C LYS A 21 16.40 -5.78 8.64
N TYR A 22 17.40 -5.15 8.03
CA TYR A 22 17.92 -5.57 6.75
C TYR A 22 19.05 -6.58 6.97
N VAL A 23 19.02 -7.65 6.18
CA VAL A 23 20.04 -8.70 6.18
C VAL A 23 20.64 -8.77 4.78
N ASN A 24 21.96 -8.87 4.71
CA ASN A 24 22.66 -8.97 3.44
C ASN A 24 22.61 -10.42 2.88
N GLN A 25 23.22 -10.62 1.72
CA GLN A 25 23.26 -11.93 1.04
C GLN A 25 23.93 -13.05 1.86
N PHE A 26 24.70 -12.71 2.90
CA PHE A 26 25.33 -13.66 3.82
C PHE A 26 24.49 -13.89 5.09
N GLY A 27 23.30 -13.30 5.18
CA GLY A 27 22.41 -13.39 6.35
C GLY A 27 22.84 -12.53 7.54
N LEU A 28 23.83 -11.66 7.37
CA LEU A 28 24.30 -10.76 8.42
C LEU A 28 23.47 -9.48 8.43
N GLU A 29 23.11 -9.00 9.63
CA GLU A 29 22.45 -7.71 9.80
C GLU A 29 23.32 -6.60 9.22
N GLU A 30 22.71 -5.72 8.41
CA GLU A 30 23.43 -4.56 7.87
C GLU A 30 23.79 -3.59 9.00
N ALA A 31 25.09 -3.48 9.27
CA ALA A 31 25.62 -2.64 10.34
C ALA A 31 25.42 -1.15 10.04
N GLY A 32 24.98 -0.37 11.03
CA GLY A 32 24.93 1.10 10.96
C GLY A 32 23.59 1.71 10.51
N ILE A 33 22.54 0.90 10.36
CA ILE A 33 21.22 1.33 9.85
C ILE A 33 20.28 1.88 10.96
N ASP A 34 20.75 1.92 12.21
CA ASP A 34 20.16 2.62 13.35
C ASP A 34 18.86 2.01 13.94
N GLN A 35 18.80 1.96 15.27
CA GLN A 35 17.78 1.24 16.05
C GLN A 35 16.39 1.92 16.06
N ASN A 36 16.25 3.06 15.36
CA ASN A 36 15.10 3.95 15.45
C ASN A 36 14.49 4.40 14.11
N GLY A 37 15.05 4.02 12.94
CA GLY A 37 14.80 4.78 11.69
C GLY A 37 14.21 4.05 10.47
N VAL A 38 14.44 2.74 10.28
CA VAL A 38 14.15 2.10 8.98
C VAL A 38 12.71 1.68 8.71
N PHE A 39 11.85 1.71 9.73
CA PHE A 39 10.47 1.31 9.53
C PHE A 39 9.76 2.21 8.51
N LYS A 40 10.05 3.52 8.54
CA LYS A 40 9.45 4.49 7.62
C LYS A 40 9.81 4.17 6.16
N GLU A 41 11.10 4.07 5.85
CA GLU A 41 11.59 3.78 4.50
C GLU A 41 11.09 2.43 4.01
N PHE A 42 11.16 1.40 4.86
CA PHE A 42 10.57 0.09 4.56
C PHE A 42 9.10 0.19 4.21
N LEU A 43 8.30 0.90 5.01
CA LEU A 43 6.86 1.02 4.78
C LEU A 43 6.56 1.79 3.49
N GLU A 44 7.27 2.90 3.26
CA GLU A 44 7.15 3.68 2.03
C GLU A 44 7.47 2.85 0.79
N ASP A 45 8.59 2.14 0.77
CA ASP A 45 9.01 1.32 -0.36
C ASP A 45 8.11 0.12 -0.58
N LEU A 46 7.67 -0.53 0.51
CA LEU A 46 6.71 -1.62 0.44
C LEU A 46 5.39 -1.16 -0.19
N ILE A 47 4.89 0.00 0.22
CA ILE A 47 3.65 0.54 -0.34
C ILE A 47 3.87 0.95 -1.80
N LYS A 48 4.96 1.65 -2.13
CA LYS A 48 5.29 2.04 -3.52
C LYS A 48 5.36 0.82 -4.45
N GLN A 49 5.96 -0.28 -3.99
CA GLN A 49 6.02 -1.53 -4.76
C GLN A 49 4.62 -2.04 -5.15
N ALA A 50 3.62 -1.88 -4.28
CA ALA A 50 2.25 -2.29 -4.58
C ALA A 50 1.65 -1.59 -5.81
N PHE A 51 2.10 -0.37 -6.11
CA PHE A 51 1.66 0.42 -7.26
C PHE A 51 2.53 0.23 -8.51
N THR A 52 3.53 -0.65 -8.44
CA THR A 52 4.34 -0.96 -9.63
C THR A 52 3.58 -1.89 -10.57
N PRO A 53 3.78 -1.76 -11.90
CA PRO A 53 3.10 -2.61 -12.89
C PRO A 53 3.36 -4.11 -12.73
N SER A 54 4.50 -4.49 -12.14
CA SER A 54 4.90 -5.89 -11.96
C SER A 54 3.94 -6.69 -11.08
N LEU A 55 3.28 -6.05 -10.10
CA LEU A 55 2.28 -6.71 -9.26
C LEU A 55 0.87 -6.68 -9.88
N SER A 56 0.65 -5.89 -10.93
CA SER A 56 -0.65 -5.76 -11.62
C SER A 56 -1.84 -5.39 -10.71
N LEU A 57 -1.60 -4.90 -9.49
CA LEU A 57 -2.64 -4.55 -8.53
C LEU A 57 -3.30 -3.21 -8.87
N PHE A 58 -2.50 -2.22 -9.27
CA PHE A 58 -2.99 -0.91 -9.66
C PHE A 58 -2.58 -0.60 -11.09
N LYS A 59 -3.37 0.23 -11.76
CA LYS A 59 -3.04 0.78 -13.08
C LYS A 59 -3.06 2.30 -13.03
N SER A 60 -2.17 2.92 -13.79
CA SER A 60 -2.21 4.35 -14.03
C SER A 60 -3.29 4.69 -15.05
N THR A 61 -3.99 5.80 -14.84
CA THR A 61 -4.93 6.39 -15.79
C THR A 61 -4.22 7.48 -16.61
N PRO A 62 -4.78 7.90 -17.77
CA PRO A 62 -4.15 8.90 -18.64
C PRO A 62 -3.88 10.26 -17.97
N ASP A 63 -4.66 10.60 -16.95
CA ASP A 63 -4.54 11.78 -16.10
C ASP A 63 -3.50 11.63 -14.97
N GLY A 64 -2.73 10.53 -14.95
CA GLY A 64 -1.65 10.31 -13.98
C GLY A 64 -2.09 9.75 -12.62
N ASN A 65 -3.38 9.50 -12.44
CA ASN A 65 -3.92 8.90 -11.22
C ASN A 65 -3.76 7.37 -11.24
N VAL A 66 -3.93 6.73 -10.07
CA VAL A 66 -3.93 5.27 -9.93
C VAL A 66 -5.29 4.75 -9.48
N VAL A 67 -5.68 3.61 -10.04
CA VAL A 67 -6.92 2.89 -9.72
C VAL A 67 -6.65 1.39 -9.58
N PRO A 68 -7.45 0.63 -8.80
CA PRO A 68 -7.36 -0.82 -8.80
C PRO A 68 -7.47 -1.38 -10.22
N SER A 69 -6.58 -2.31 -10.56
CA SER A 69 -6.54 -2.90 -11.90
C SER A 69 -7.68 -3.90 -12.08
N PRO A 70 -8.49 -3.81 -13.15
CA PRO A 70 -9.49 -4.84 -13.48
C PRO A 70 -8.86 -6.20 -13.79
N SER A 71 -7.57 -6.24 -14.16
CA SER A 71 -6.83 -7.46 -14.47
C SER A 71 -5.98 -7.96 -13.30
N SER A 72 -6.22 -7.49 -12.08
CA SER A 72 -5.43 -7.87 -10.90
C SER A 72 -5.45 -9.37 -10.63
N SER A 73 -6.50 -10.09 -11.07
CA SER A 73 -6.64 -11.54 -10.90
C SER A 73 -5.57 -12.37 -11.63
N VAL A 74 -4.74 -11.77 -12.49
CA VAL A 74 -3.50 -12.38 -12.99
C VAL A 74 -2.59 -12.76 -11.83
N GLN A 75 -2.62 -11.99 -10.74
CA GLN A 75 -1.95 -12.34 -9.50
C GLN A 75 -2.87 -13.23 -8.67
N PRO A 76 -2.48 -14.48 -8.34
CA PRO A 76 -3.36 -15.43 -7.65
C PRO A 76 -3.91 -14.92 -6.33
N ASP A 77 -3.08 -14.25 -5.52
CA ASP A 77 -3.43 -13.74 -4.19
C ASP A 77 -3.83 -12.24 -4.21
N HIS A 78 -4.41 -11.75 -5.31
CA HIS A 78 -4.60 -10.31 -5.50
C HIS A 78 -5.52 -9.67 -4.44
N LEU A 79 -6.53 -10.40 -3.94
CA LEU A 79 -7.44 -9.88 -2.92
C LEU A 79 -6.73 -9.74 -1.57
N GLU A 80 -5.93 -10.74 -1.19
CA GLU A 80 -5.09 -10.73 0.00
C GLU A 80 -4.05 -9.62 -0.09
N LEU A 81 -3.47 -9.40 -1.28
CA LEU A 81 -2.54 -8.31 -1.53
C LEU A 81 -3.22 -6.95 -1.42
N PHE A 82 -4.42 -6.75 -1.98
CA PHE A 82 -5.17 -5.50 -1.78
C PHE A 82 -5.48 -5.25 -0.31
N ALA A 83 -5.92 -6.29 0.42
CA ALA A 83 -6.19 -6.19 1.85
C ALA A 83 -4.91 -5.84 2.62
N PHE A 84 -3.78 -6.44 2.25
CA PHE A 84 -2.48 -6.15 2.83
C PHE A 84 -2.03 -4.71 2.57
N VAL A 85 -2.11 -4.23 1.33
CA VAL A 85 -1.79 -2.85 0.96
C VAL A 85 -2.66 -1.87 1.75
N GLY A 86 -3.97 -2.16 1.88
CA GLY A 86 -4.88 -1.39 2.72
C GLY A 86 -4.45 -1.33 4.19
N LYS A 87 -4.01 -2.45 4.77
CA LYS A 87 -3.45 -2.48 6.14
C LYS A 87 -2.18 -1.63 6.27
N MET A 88 -1.29 -1.67 5.28
CA MET A 88 -0.04 -0.91 5.28
C MET A 88 -0.28 0.59 5.12
N LEU A 89 -1.23 0.99 4.27
CA LEU A 89 -1.70 2.38 4.18
C LEU A 89 -2.30 2.85 5.52
N GLY A 90 -3.14 2.02 6.15
CA GLY A 90 -3.67 2.31 7.48
C GLY A 90 -2.58 2.42 8.55
N LYS A 91 -1.53 1.59 8.47
CA LYS A 91 -0.36 1.69 9.35
C LYS A 91 0.42 2.99 9.13
N ALA A 92 0.63 3.40 7.88
CA ALA A 92 1.28 4.68 7.58
C ALA A 92 0.50 5.85 8.19
N LEU A 93 -0.83 5.87 8.02
CA LEU A 93 -1.69 6.85 8.66
C LEU A 93 -1.60 6.82 10.19
N TYR A 94 -1.58 5.63 10.80
CA TYR A 94 -1.48 5.47 12.25
C TYR A 94 -0.16 6.02 12.82
N GLU A 95 0.94 5.88 12.07
CA GLU A 95 2.28 6.36 12.45
C GLU A 95 2.54 7.82 12.02
N GLY A 96 1.59 8.48 11.36
CA GLY A 96 1.78 9.83 10.82
C GLY A 96 2.78 9.90 9.67
N ILE A 97 2.97 8.81 8.93
CA ILE A 97 3.85 8.73 7.76
C ILE A 97 3.07 9.15 6.51
N VAL A 98 3.58 10.15 5.81
CA VAL A 98 3.00 10.63 4.55
C VAL A 98 3.45 9.71 3.42
N ILE A 99 2.49 9.08 2.74
CA ILE A 99 2.72 8.33 1.51
C ILE A 99 2.09 9.08 0.35
N ASP A 100 2.90 9.47 -0.62
CA ASP A 100 2.43 10.14 -1.83
C ASP A 100 1.95 9.10 -2.86
N ILE A 101 0.64 8.90 -2.94
CA ILE A 101 0.00 8.03 -3.94
C ILE A 101 -1.08 8.85 -4.63
N PRO A 102 -1.01 9.04 -5.96
CA PRO A 102 -2.00 9.83 -6.69
C PRO A 102 -3.26 9.00 -6.98
N PHE A 103 -4.03 8.60 -5.96
CA PHE A 103 -5.27 7.86 -6.23
C PHE A 103 -6.26 8.73 -7.02
N ALA A 104 -7.01 8.12 -7.95
CA ALA A 104 -8.11 8.83 -8.60
C ALA A 104 -9.12 9.32 -7.56
N GLY A 105 -9.67 10.52 -7.73
CA GLY A 105 -10.55 11.16 -6.75
C GLY A 105 -11.71 10.28 -6.26
N PHE A 106 -12.28 9.46 -7.14
CA PHE A 106 -13.37 8.54 -6.77
C PHE A 106 -12.95 7.45 -5.78
N VAL A 107 -11.68 7.05 -5.78
CA VAL A 107 -11.10 6.07 -4.85
C VAL A 107 -11.01 6.68 -3.46
N TYR A 108 -10.50 7.91 -3.34
CA TYR A 108 -10.51 8.65 -2.07
C TYR A 108 -11.94 8.86 -1.54
N SER A 109 -12.88 9.25 -2.41
CA SER A 109 -14.30 9.37 -2.04
C SER A 109 -14.82 8.08 -1.44
N LYS A 110 -14.53 6.94 -2.09
CA LYS A 110 -14.98 5.62 -1.63
C LYS A 110 -14.36 5.24 -0.28
N MET A 111 -13.08 5.50 -0.07
CA MET A 111 -12.39 5.28 1.21
C MET A 111 -12.97 6.13 2.33
N GLY A 112 -13.37 7.37 2.03
CA GLY A 112 -14.05 8.28 2.96
C GLY A 112 -15.55 7.97 3.16
N GLY A 113 -16.06 6.86 2.64
CA GLY A 113 -17.47 6.49 2.76
C GLY A 113 -18.44 7.29 1.88
N ARG A 114 -17.92 8.07 0.93
CA ARG A 114 -18.72 8.86 -0.01
C ARG A 114 -18.98 8.05 -1.27
N TRP A 115 -20.24 8.03 -1.71
CA TRP A 115 -20.64 7.38 -2.95
C TRP A 115 -20.57 8.39 -4.09
N ASN A 116 -19.90 8.01 -5.18
CA ASN A 116 -19.93 8.80 -6.40
C ASN A 116 -21.22 8.46 -7.15
N PHE A 117 -22.06 9.44 -7.40
CA PHE A 117 -23.26 9.28 -8.21
C PHE A 117 -22.97 9.78 -9.62
N LEU A 118 -23.32 8.98 -10.63
CA LEU A 118 -23.38 9.48 -12.00
C LEU A 118 -24.61 10.39 -12.10
N VAL A 119 -24.37 11.69 -12.20
CA VAL A 119 -25.43 12.63 -12.57
C VAL A 119 -25.49 12.64 -14.09
N SER A 120 -26.52 12.00 -14.65
CA SER A 120 -26.82 12.13 -16.08
C SER A 120 -27.35 13.54 -16.33
N GLY A 121 -26.46 14.47 -16.64
CA GLY A 121 -26.85 15.75 -17.19
C GLY A 121 -27.25 15.55 -18.64
N ARG A 122 -28.55 15.68 -18.96
CA ARG A 122 -28.93 16.06 -20.33
C ARG A 122 -28.22 17.37 -20.61
N ARG A 123 -27.45 17.41 -21.69
CA ARG A 123 -27.16 18.66 -22.37
C ARG A 123 -28.39 18.95 -23.21
N ASP A 124 -29.28 19.77 -22.66
CA ASP A 124 -30.24 20.57 -23.43
C ASP A 124 -29.50 21.49 -24.42
#